data_AF-A0A963Y268-F1
#
_entry.id   AF-A0A963Y268-F1
#
_cell.length_a   1.000
_cell.length_b   1.000
_cell.length_c   1.000
_cell.angle_alpha   90.00
_cell.angle_beta   90.00
_cell.angle_gamma   90.00
#
_symmetry.space_group_name_H-M   'P 1'
#
loop_
_entity.id
_entity.type
_entity.pdbx_description
1 polymer ?
#
loop_
_entity_poly.entity_id
_entity_poly.type
_entity_poly.pdbx_seq_one_letter_code
_entity_poly.pdbx_strand_id
1 'polypeptide(L)'
;MTRRITDRLRIALEQRFPERRLFLRSETETRFVRLKPVTQIVALAGSTVVVGWTIVATAILLMDAIGSGSAREQALREQAVYEARIDELSMERDSRASEAQAAQARFAVAMAQISDMQSALLTSEERRKELETGIGVIQSTLRQAMNDRDDAREALQEQTLAAAGATATLPDGTARTEDMAATLGFLTAALGQTAAERDAMSEIADGAKSEADDLAYEIKLMAERQNDIFTRLEEAVTISMEPLDKMFKAAGLDPDDLISQVQRGYSGQGGPLGPLMPALPATVGKEDAERAENILQGLDRMNLYRIAVEKTPLALPLKTAFRYTSGFGRRWGRMHEGTDLAGSYGSPIYATADGVVTHSGWESGYGNLVTIKHDFGLETRYGHMSRTRVSVGQKVSRGDRIGDMGNTGRSTGTHLHYEVRVNGNPVNPMTFIKAAKNVF
;
A
#
# COMPACT_ATOMS: atom_id res chain seq x y z
N MET A 1 35.99 -94.62 18.07
CA MET A 1 36.85 -93.54 18.60
C MET A 1 36.07 -92.34 19.13
N THR A 2 34.86 -92.07 18.63
CA THR A 2 34.01 -90.90 18.96
C THR A 2 33.46 -90.85 20.39
N ARG A 3 33.05 -91.99 20.99
CA ARG A 3 32.51 -92.03 22.38
C ARG A 3 33.49 -91.56 23.46
N ARG A 4 34.79 -91.83 23.33
CA ARG A 4 35.80 -91.40 24.32
C ARG A 4 36.04 -89.89 24.31
N ILE A 5 35.82 -89.23 23.17
CA ILE A 5 36.02 -87.79 23.02
C ILE A 5 34.83 -87.04 23.63
N THR A 6 33.61 -87.51 23.39
CA THR A 6 32.39 -86.90 23.96
C THR A 6 32.35 -86.97 25.48
N ASP A 7 32.83 -88.08 26.06
CA ASP A 7 32.84 -88.25 27.52
C ASP A 7 33.89 -87.36 28.20
N ARG A 8 35.08 -87.22 27.60
CA ARG A 8 36.10 -86.27 28.08
C ARG A 8 35.65 -84.82 27.97
N LEU A 9 34.97 -84.46 26.88
CA LEU A 9 34.42 -83.12 26.68
C LEU A 9 33.36 -82.82 27.74
N ARG A 10 32.48 -83.78 28.03
CA ARG A 10 31.43 -83.64 29.04
C ARG A 10 31.98 -83.45 30.45
N ILE A 11 33.01 -84.20 30.84
CA ILE A 11 33.65 -84.07 32.15
C ILE A 11 34.34 -82.69 32.28
N ALA A 12 35.05 -82.24 31.24
CA ALA A 12 35.67 -80.91 31.22
C ALA A 12 34.63 -79.77 31.26
N LEU A 13 33.49 -79.98 30.61
CA LEU A 13 32.33 -79.07 30.63
C LEU A 13 31.71 -78.97 32.03
N GLU A 14 31.53 -80.09 32.72
CA GLU A 14 30.99 -80.15 34.08
C GLU A 14 31.92 -79.49 35.11
N GLN A 15 33.25 -79.51 34.90
CA GLN A 15 34.21 -78.79 35.75
C GLN A 15 34.13 -77.27 35.59
N ARG A 16 33.95 -76.76 34.37
CA ARG A 16 33.92 -75.30 34.11
C ARG A 16 32.52 -74.69 34.30
N PHE A 17 31.48 -75.45 33.98
CA PHE A 17 30.08 -75.05 34.08
C PHE A 17 29.32 -76.11 34.88
N PRO A 18 29.44 -76.12 36.23
CA PRO A 18 28.72 -77.07 37.05
C PRO A 18 27.21 -76.89 36.88
N GLU A 19 26.44 -77.96 37.11
CA GLU A 19 24.99 -77.89 37.09
C GLU A 19 24.50 -76.86 38.12
N ARG A 20 23.81 -75.82 37.63
CA ARG A 20 23.21 -74.80 38.48
C ARG A 20 21.70 -75.00 38.51
N ARG A 21 21.11 -74.89 39.70
CA ARG A 21 19.66 -74.91 39.89
C ARG A 21 19.22 -73.49 40.12
N LEU A 22 18.48 -72.93 39.16
CA LEU A 22 17.85 -71.64 39.32
C LEU A 22 16.50 -71.87 40.01
N PHE A 23 16.35 -71.36 41.23
CA PHE A 23 15.09 -71.42 41.95
C PHE A 23 14.31 -70.15 41.65
N LEU A 24 13.19 -70.30 40.97
CA LEU A 24 12.24 -69.23 40.69
C LEU A 24 11.13 -69.35 41.74
N ARG A 25 11.12 -68.43 42.70
CA ARG A 25 10.09 -68.36 43.74
C ARG A 25 9.01 -67.39 43.30
N SER A 26 7.80 -67.91 43.08
CA SER A 26 6.57 -67.13 43.00
C SER A 26 5.89 -67.12 44.37
N GLU A 27 4.93 -66.21 44.60
CA GLU A 27 4.21 -66.08 45.88
C GLU A 27 3.50 -67.38 46.30
N THR A 28 3.15 -68.25 45.34
CA THR A 28 2.38 -69.47 45.56
C THR A 28 3.11 -70.77 45.19
N GLU A 29 4.27 -70.73 44.50
CA GLU A 29 4.99 -71.94 44.09
C GLU A 29 6.50 -71.67 43.91
N THR A 30 7.34 -72.65 44.25
CA THR A 30 8.79 -72.59 43.98
C THR A 30 9.12 -73.58 42.88
N ARG A 31 9.41 -73.09 41.67
CA ARG A 31 9.85 -73.93 40.54
C ARG A 31 11.36 -73.87 40.43
N PHE A 32 12.01 -75.01 40.20
CA PHE A 32 13.44 -75.03 39.90
C PHE A 32 13.68 -75.41 38.44
N VAL A 33 14.58 -74.69 37.80
CA VAL A 33 15.07 -75.03 36.46
C VAL A 33 16.50 -75.53 36.61
N ARG A 34 16.77 -76.75 36.12
CA ARG A 34 18.11 -77.31 36.09
C ARG A 34 18.82 -76.84 34.83
N LEU A 35 19.84 -76.00 35.00
CA LEU A 35 20.68 -75.54 33.91
C LEU A 35 21.83 -76.53 33.72
N LYS A 36 21.68 -77.38 32.71
CA LYS A 36 22.75 -78.30 32.29
C LYS A 36 23.96 -77.50 31.76
N PRO A 37 25.20 -78.02 31.83
CA PRO A 37 26.39 -77.32 31.35
C PRO A 37 26.25 -76.84 29.89
N VAL A 38 25.64 -77.66 29.04
CA VAL A 38 25.40 -77.35 27.62
C VAL A 38 24.43 -76.17 27.45
N THR A 39 23.37 -76.09 28.25
CA THR A 39 22.38 -74.99 28.13
C THR A 39 22.95 -73.67 28.59
N GLN A 40 23.85 -73.68 29.59
CA GLN A 40 24.54 -72.47 30.06
C GLN A 40 25.46 -71.88 28.98
N ILE A 41 26.18 -72.74 28.23
CA ILE A 41 27.06 -72.30 27.15
C ILE A 41 26.29 -71.77 25.96
N VAL A 42 25.20 -72.43 25.56
CA VAL A 42 24.36 -71.94 24.47
C VAL A 42 23.75 -70.58 24.83
N ALA A 43 23.30 -70.39 26.07
CA ALA A 43 22.79 -69.11 26.54
C ALA A 43 23.87 -68.01 26.54
N LEU A 44 25.08 -68.32 26.98
CA LEU A 44 26.20 -67.37 27.03
C LEU A 44 26.74 -67.01 25.64
N ALA A 45 26.83 -67.99 24.74
CA ALA A 45 27.19 -67.76 23.34
C ALA A 45 26.12 -66.90 22.65
N GLY A 46 24.84 -67.23 22.85
CA GLY A 46 23.71 -66.47 22.32
C GLY A 46 23.69 -65.02 22.81
N SER A 47 23.88 -64.78 24.11
CA SER A 47 23.92 -63.42 24.66
C SER A 47 25.10 -62.62 24.11
N THR A 48 26.27 -63.25 23.96
CA THR A 48 27.46 -62.59 23.41
C THR A 48 27.25 -62.17 21.96
N VAL A 49 26.59 -63.01 21.14
CA VAL A 49 26.27 -62.67 19.74
C VAL A 49 25.28 -61.51 19.67
N VAL A 50 24.23 -61.51 20.51
CA VAL A 50 23.23 -60.43 20.52
C VAL A 50 23.88 -59.11 20.93
N VAL A 51 24.70 -59.10 21.98
CA VAL A 51 25.40 -57.89 22.44
C VAL A 51 26.41 -57.42 21.40
N GLY A 52 27.16 -58.34 20.78
CA GLY A 52 28.07 -57.99 19.69
C GLY A 52 27.33 -57.36 18.50
N TRP A 53 26.19 -57.93 18.13
CA TRP A 53 25.35 -57.42 17.05
C TRP A 53 24.79 -56.03 17.36
N THR A 54 24.29 -55.78 18.57
CA THR A 54 23.76 -54.46 18.94
C THR A 54 24.84 -53.39 18.92
N ILE A 55 26.05 -53.70 19.39
CA ILE A 55 27.19 -52.78 19.33
C ILE A 55 27.52 -52.41 17.88
N VAL A 56 27.60 -53.39 16.98
CA VAL A 56 27.90 -53.15 15.56
C VAL A 56 26.79 -52.34 14.89
N ALA A 57 25.52 -52.68 15.14
CA ALA A 57 24.38 -51.96 14.58
C ALA A 57 24.33 -50.50 15.06
N THR A 58 24.59 -50.25 16.35
CA THR A 58 24.67 -48.88 16.89
C THR A 58 25.84 -48.10 16.31
N ALA A 59 27.00 -48.73 16.09
CA ALA A 59 28.16 -48.08 15.48
C ALA A 59 27.89 -47.66 14.03
N ILE A 60 27.22 -48.51 13.24
CA ILE A 60 26.83 -48.19 11.85
C ILE A 60 25.87 -47.01 11.82
N LEU A 61 24.84 -47.02 12.67
CA LEU A 61 23.87 -45.92 12.76
C LEU A 61 24.51 -44.59 13.18
N LEU A 62 25.48 -44.63 14.10
CA LEU A 62 26.23 -43.43 14.52
C LEU A 62 27.16 -42.91 13.42
N MET A 63 27.81 -43.79 12.66
CA MET A 63 28.64 -43.36 11.51
C MET A 63 27.79 -42.70 10.42
N ASP A 64 26.58 -43.19 10.17
CA ASP A 64 25.67 -42.60 9.17
C ASP A 64 25.08 -41.27 9.66
N ALA A 65 24.76 -41.16 10.96
CA ALA A 65 24.25 -39.93 11.56
C ALA A 65 25.31 -38.80 11.68
N ILE A 66 26.59 -39.15 11.74
CA ILE A 66 27.72 -38.20 11.89
C ILE A 66 28.48 -38.02 10.55
N GLY A 67 28.12 -38.79 9.52
CA GLY A 67 28.74 -38.75 8.19
C GLY A 67 28.54 -37.41 7.49
N SER A 68 29.66 -36.72 7.26
CA SER A 68 29.86 -35.41 6.61
C SER A 68 29.17 -35.10 5.25
N GLY A 69 28.34 -36.01 4.72
CA GLY A 69 27.61 -35.79 3.46
C GLY A 69 26.43 -34.80 3.62
N SER A 70 25.69 -34.87 4.73
CA SER A 70 24.47 -34.08 4.91
C SER A 70 24.75 -32.60 5.20
N ALA A 71 25.75 -32.28 6.02
CA ALA A 71 26.08 -30.91 6.41
C ALA A 71 26.64 -30.08 5.25
N ARG A 72 27.52 -30.68 4.42
CA ARG A 72 28.08 -29.99 3.25
C ARG A 72 27.03 -29.76 2.17
N GLU A 73 26.17 -30.74 1.91
CA GLU A 73 25.04 -30.57 0.98
C GLU A 73 24.02 -29.55 1.48
N GLN A 74 23.77 -29.51 2.79
CA GLN A 74 22.88 -28.53 3.39
C GLN A 74 23.46 -27.11 3.27
N ALA A 75 24.75 -26.93 3.55
CA ALA A 75 25.43 -25.64 3.37
C ALA A 75 25.40 -25.16 1.91
N LEU A 76 25.58 -26.08 0.94
CA LEU A 76 25.48 -25.75 -0.49
C LEU A 76 24.07 -25.33 -0.90
N ARG A 77 23.03 -25.99 -0.35
CA ARG A 77 21.63 -25.59 -0.58
C ARG A 77 21.32 -24.23 0.03
N GLU A 78 21.77 -23.98 1.25
CA GLU A 78 21.59 -22.71 1.94
C GLU A 78 22.31 -21.56 1.20
N GLN A 79 23.52 -21.82 0.69
CA GLN A 79 24.25 -20.87 -0.15
C GLN A 79 23.50 -20.58 -1.46
N ALA A 80 23.01 -21.61 -2.16
CA ALA A 80 22.26 -21.41 -3.41
C ALA A 80 20.96 -20.61 -3.20
N VAL A 81 20.26 -20.83 -2.07
CA VAL A 81 19.07 -20.03 -1.72
C VAL A 81 19.44 -18.59 -1.39
N TYR A 82 20.57 -18.37 -0.71
CA TYR A 82 21.06 -17.04 -0.41
C TYR A 82 21.46 -16.27 -1.68
N GLU A 83 22.19 -16.90 -2.60
CA GLU A 83 22.56 -16.31 -3.89
C GLU A 83 21.32 -15.95 -4.72
N ALA A 84 20.35 -16.87 -4.83
CA ALA A 84 19.09 -16.59 -5.51
C ALA A 84 18.32 -15.40 -4.90
N ARG A 85 18.38 -15.23 -3.57
CA ARG A 85 17.74 -14.09 -2.90
C ARG A 85 18.47 -12.77 -3.18
N ILE A 86 19.79 -12.78 -3.29
CA ILE A 86 20.57 -11.59 -3.65
C ILE A 86 20.27 -11.17 -5.09
N ASP A 87 20.15 -12.13 -6.00
CA ASP A 87 19.79 -11.85 -7.40
C ASP A 87 18.39 -11.23 -7.51
N GLU A 88 17.40 -11.80 -6.81
CA GLU A 88 16.04 -11.25 -6.73
C GLU A 88 16.03 -9.81 -6.19
N LEU A 89 16.76 -9.55 -5.10
CA LEU A 89 16.89 -8.21 -4.53
C LEU A 89 17.61 -7.22 -5.46
N SER A 90 18.61 -7.68 -6.21
CA SER A 90 19.29 -6.84 -7.20
C SER A 90 18.36 -6.50 -8.35
N MET A 91 17.60 -7.47 -8.86
CA MET A 91 16.61 -7.24 -9.91
C MET A 91 15.52 -6.26 -9.45
N GLU A 92 15.03 -6.39 -8.22
CA GLU A 92 14.05 -5.45 -7.68
C GLU A 92 14.64 -4.04 -7.55
N ARG A 93 15.86 -3.91 -7.02
CA ARG A 93 16.57 -2.62 -6.95
C ARG A 93 16.71 -1.98 -8.33
N ASP A 94 17.12 -2.75 -9.34
CA ASP A 94 17.35 -2.25 -10.69
C ASP A 94 16.04 -1.84 -11.37
N SER A 95 14.95 -2.59 -11.14
CA SER A 95 13.60 -2.20 -11.56
C SER A 95 13.17 -0.88 -10.93
N ARG A 96 13.35 -0.72 -9.61
CA ARG A 96 13.02 0.52 -8.90
C ARG A 96 13.86 1.70 -9.37
N ALA A 97 15.15 1.48 -9.65
CA ALA A 97 16.02 2.52 -10.20
C ALA A 97 15.55 2.97 -11.60
N SER A 98 15.17 2.02 -12.46
CA SER A 98 14.60 2.31 -13.78
C SER A 98 13.26 3.05 -13.69
N GLU A 99 12.36 2.64 -12.79
CA GLU A 99 11.10 3.33 -12.52
C GLU A 99 11.32 4.77 -12.06
N ALA A 100 12.27 4.99 -11.16
CA ALA A 100 12.63 6.32 -10.66
C ALA A 100 13.18 7.22 -11.78
N GLN A 101 14.06 6.70 -12.64
CA GLN A 101 14.56 7.43 -13.80
C GLN A 101 13.44 7.76 -14.79
N ALA A 102 12.54 6.82 -15.07
CA ALA A 102 11.39 7.06 -15.93
C ALA A 102 10.44 8.12 -15.35
N ALA A 103 10.20 8.09 -14.03
CA ALA A 103 9.41 9.11 -13.34
C ALA A 103 10.08 10.49 -13.42
N GLN A 104 11.39 10.56 -13.21
CA GLN A 104 12.16 11.80 -13.33
C GLN A 104 12.12 12.37 -14.75
N ALA A 105 12.21 11.52 -15.78
CA ALA A 105 12.06 11.93 -17.16
C ALA A 105 10.66 12.51 -17.46
N ARG A 106 9.60 11.86 -16.97
CA ARG A 106 8.22 12.38 -17.10
C ARG A 106 8.05 13.71 -16.38
N PHE A 107 8.63 13.84 -15.19
CA PHE A 107 8.60 15.09 -14.43
C PHE A 107 9.33 16.22 -15.16
N ALA A 108 10.48 15.94 -15.77
CA ALA A 108 11.21 16.92 -16.57
C ALA A 108 10.39 17.42 -17.77
N VAL A 109 9.67 16.52 -18.46
CA VAL A 109 8.77 16.89 -19.56
C VAL A 109 7.61 17.75 -19.05
N ALA A 110 6.98 17.37 -17.93
CA ALA A 110 5.90 18.15 -17.34
C ALA A 110 6.36 19.55 -16.90
N MET A 111 7.55 19.67 -16.32
CA MET A 111 8.14 20.96 -15.95
C MET A 111 8.44 21.84 -17.16
N ALA A 112 8.94 21.26 -18.26
CA ALA A 112 9.11 21.99 -19.51
C ALA A 112 7.77 22.52 -20.04
N GLN A 113 6.72 21.69 -20.03
CA GLN A 113 5.39 22.09 -20.46
C GLN A 113 4.79 23.20 -19.58
N ILE A 114 5.00 23.15 -18.26
CA ILE A 114 4.58 24.22 -17.34
C ILE A 114 5.35 25.52 -17.64
N SER A 115 6.65 25.43 -17.91
CA SER A 115 7.48 26.59 -18.28
C SER A 115 6.98 27.24 -19.57
N ASP A 116 6.61 26.43 -20.58
CA ASP A 116 6.05 26.92 -21.83
C ASP A 116 4.69 27.59 -21.61
N MET A 117 3.82 26.99 -20.79
CA MET A 117 2.53 27.59 -20.41
C MET A 117 2.71 28.91 -19.66
N GLN A 118 3.66 28.99 -18.72
CA GLN A 118 3.95 30.23 -17.99
C GLN A 118 4.49 31.32 -18.91
N SER A 119 5.33 30.96 -19.89
CA SER A 119 5.85 31.89 -20.88
C SER A 119 4.73 32.42 -21.79
N ALA A 120 3.82 31.54 -22.23
CA ALA A 120 2.64 31.91 -23.00
C ALA A 120 1.71 32.84 -22.20
N LEU A 121 1.49 32.54 -20.92
CA LEU A 121 0.67 33.37 -20.02
C LEU A 121 1.28 34.77 -19.83
N LEU A 122 2.60 34.85 -19.59
CA LEU A 122 3.30 36.14 -19.45
C LEU A 122 3.21 36.97 -20.72
N THR A 123 3.38 36.34 -21.89
CA THR A 123 3.23 37.01 -23.19
C THR A 123 1.80 37.52 -23.39
N SER A 124 0.80 36.74 -22.96
CA SER A 124 -0.61 37.15 -23.01
C SER A 124 -0.89 38.33 -22.08
N GLU A 125 -0.32 38.35 -20.88
CA GLU A 125 -0.46 39.44 -19.91
C GLU A 125 0.23 40.73 -20.39
N GLU A 126 1.42 40.63 -21.00
CA GLU A 126 2.07 41.76 -21.68
C GLU A 126 1.20 42.31 -22.79
N ARG A 127 0.65 41.44 -23.64
CA ARG A 127 -0.23 41.85 -24.74
C ARG A 127 -1.52 42.51 -24.23
N ARG A 128 -2.05 42.06 -23.10
CA ARG A 128 -3.19 42.70 -22.43
C ARG A 128 -2.83 44.11 -21.96
N LYS A 129 -1.66 44.30 -21.33
CA LYS A 129 -1.19 45.63 -20.91
C LYS A 129 -0.93 46.57 -22.08
N GLU A 130 -0.37 46.06 -23.18
CA GLU A 130 -0.19 46.82 -24.41
C GLU A 130 -1.53 47.27 -24.98
N LEU A 131 -2.52 46.38 -25.03
CA LEU A 131 -3.88 46.71 -25.46
C LEU A 131 -4.55 47.74 -24.53
N GLU A 132 -4.41 47.60 -23.22
CA GLU A 132 -4.95 48.56 -22.23
C GLU A 132 -4.33 49.95 -22.41
N THR A 133 -3.00 50.00 -22.61
CA THR A 133 -2.29 51.25 -22.90
C THR A 133 -2.73 51.84 -24.25
N GLY A 134 -2.88 50.99 -25.27
CA GLY A 134 -3.38 51.39 -26.59
C GLY A 134 -4.78 51.97 -26.55
N ILE A 135 -5.70 51.35 -25.79
CA ILE A 135 -7.04 51.88 -25.55
C ILE A 135 -6.97 53.25 -24.87
N GLY A 136 -6.09 53.43 -23.89
CA GLY A 136 -5.87 54.73 -23.23
C GLY A 136 -5.42 55.82 -24.22
N VAL A 137 -4.48 55.51 -25.11
CA VAL A 137 -4.02 56.44 -26.16
C VAL A 137 -5.16 56.76 -27.13
N ILE A 138 -5.91 55.77 -27.59
CA ILE A 138 -7.07 55.96 -28.47
C ILE A 138 -8.11 56.87 -27.81
N GLN A 139 -8.46 56.62 -26.54
CA GLN A 139 -9.41 57.45 -25.81
C GLN A 139 -8.92 58.89 -25.63
N SER A 140 -7.62 59.09 -25.38
CA SER A 140 -7.04 60.43 -25.28
C SER A 140 -7.08 61.19 -26.61
N THR A 141 -6.74 60.49 -27.70
CA THR A 141 -6.76 61.05 -29.06
C THR A 141 -8.18 61.39 -29.49
N LEU A 142 -9.14 60.52 -29.19
CA LEU A 142 -10.57 60.77 -29.43
C LEU A 142 -11.06 62.00 -28.65
N ARG A 143 -10.69 62.12 -27.37
CA ARG A 143 -11.06 63.28 -26.54
C ARG A 143 -10.47 64.57 -27.09
N GLN A 144 -9.22 64.55 -27.54
CA GLN A 144 -8.57 65.70 -28.15
C GLN A 144 -9.25 66.10 -29.46
N ALA A 145 -9.51 65.13 -30.35
CA ALA A 145 -10.22 65.38 -31.60
C ALA A 145 -11.66 65.92 -31.37
N MET A 146 -12.34 65.47 -30.30
CA MET A 146 -13.64 66.01 -29.90
C MET A 146 -13.55 67.46 -29.44
N ASN A 147 -12.54 67.81 -28.64
CA ASN A 147 -12.30 69.19 -28.21
C ASN A 147 -11.97 70.09 -29.39
N ASP A 148 -11.03 69.68 -30.26
CA ASP A 148 -10.63 70.45 -31.45
C ASP A 148 -11.84 70.70 -32.37
N ARG A 149 -12.73 69.71 -32.51
CA ARG A 149 -13.99 69.84 -33.25
C ARG A 149 -14.93 70.88 -32.61
N ASP A 150 -15.05 70.85 -31.29
CA ASP A 150 -15.97 71.75 -30.57
C ASP A 150 -15.43 73.20 -30.60
N ASP A 151 -14.11 73.40 -30.45
CA ASP A 151 -13.44 74.69 -30.64
C ASP A 151 -13.63 75.23 -32.07
N ALA A 152 -13.47 74.37 -33.07
CA ALA A 152 -13.69 74.75 -34.47
C ALA A 152 -15.15 75.16 -34.74
N ARG A 153 -16.13 74.49 -34.10
CA ARG A 153 -17.55 74.87 -34.20
C ARG A 153 -17.82 76.22 -33.55
N GLU A 154 -17.23 76.49 -32.39
CA GLU A 154 -17.39 77.75 -31.69
C GLU A 154 -16.79 78.91 -32.49
N ALA A 155 -15.58 78.74 -33.05
CA ALA A 155 -14.95 79.72 -33.93
C ALA A 155 -15.76 80.00 -35.21
N LEU A 156 -16.36 78.97 -35.80
CA LEU A 156 -17.23 79.13 -36.97
C LEU A 156 -18.52 79.89 -36.61
N GLN A 157 -19.06 79.64 -35.42
CA GLN A 157 -20.23 80.34 -34.90
C GLN A 157 -19.92 81.82 -34.64
N GLU A 158 -18.78 82.15 -34.03
CA GLU A 158 -18.29 83.52 -33.88
C GLU A 158 -18.11 84.24 -35.23
N GLN A 159 -17.52 83.57 -36.23
CA GLN A 159 -17.38 84.14 -37.57
C GLN A 159 -18.73 84.39 -38.24
N THR A 160 -19.71 83.50 -38.10
CA THR A 160 -21.07 83.73 -38.64
C THR A 160 -21.80 84.87 -37.95
N LEU A 161 -21.60 85.06 -36.64
CA LEU A 161 -22.11 86.21 -35.87
C LEU A 161 -21.41 87.52 -36.27
N ALA A 162 -20.10 87.49 -36.51
CA ALA A 162 -19.33 88.65 -36.99
C ALA A 162 -19.67 89.02 -38.44
N ALA A 163 -19.90 88.03 -39.31
CA ALA A 163 -20.32 88.24 -40.69
C ALA A 163 -21.76 88.79 -40.80
N ALA A 164 -22.64 88.47 -39.85
CA ALA A 164 -23.99 89.04 -39.77
C ALA A 164 -24.01 90.54 -39.42
N GLY A 165 -22.89 91.10 -38.92
CA GLY A 165 -22.74 92.52 -38.57
C GLY A 165 -22.00 93.40 -39.58
N ALA A 166 -21.42 92.83 -40.65
CA ALA A 166 -20.57 93.56 -41.58
C ALA A 166 -21.19 93.69 -42.98
N THR A 167 -21.55 94.93 -43.37
CA THR A 167 -22.05 95.27 -44.69
C THR A 167 -20.98 95.01 -45.76
N ALA A 168 -21.36 94.23 -46.78
CA ALA A 168 -20.49 93.67 -47.81
C ALA A 168 -19.78 94.74 -48.67
N THR A 169 -18.47 94.57 -48.85
CA THR A 169 -17.74 95.07 -50.03
C THR A 169 -17.18 93.85 -50.76
N LEU A 170 -17.59 93.67 -52.02
CA LEU A 170 -17.25 92.54 -52.88
C LEU A 170 -15.88 92.73 -53.55
N PRO A 171 -14.98 91.74 -53.44
CA PRO A 171 -14.11 91.38 -54.55
C PRO A 171 -14.28 89.90 -54.97
N ASP A 172 -14.29 89.73 -56.29
CA ASP A 172 -14.18 88.52 -57.12
C ASP A 172 -14.84 87.21 -56.65
N GLY A 173 -16.01 86.90 -57.25
CA GLY A 173 -16.89 85.78 -56.88
C GLY A 173 -16.52 84.41 -57.44
N THR A 174 -15.47 84.32 -58.26
CA THR A 174 -15.03 83.05 -58.90
C THR A 174 -14.01 82.29 -58.07
N ALA A 175 -13.04 82.97 -57.44
CA ALA A 175 -12.00 82.31 -56.63
C ALA A 175 -12.51 81.74 -55.28
N ARG A 176 -13.48 82.41 -54.63
CA ARG A 176 -14.07 81.92 -53.36
C ARG A 176 -15.00 80.73 -53.54
N THR A 177 -15.67 80.61 -54.68
CA THR A 177 -16.58 79.50 -54.96
C THR A 177 -15.81 78.22 -55.30
N GLU A 178 -14.67 78.32 -55.98
CA GLU A 178 -13.74 77.20 -56.18
C GLU A 178 -13.08 76.72 -54.87
N ASP A 179 -12.60 77.62 -54.02
CA ASP A 179 -12.01 77.27 -52.71
C ASP A 179 -13.04 76.62 -51.77
N MET A 180 -14.27 77.15 -51.72
CA MET A 180 -15.36 76.53 -50.94
C MET A 180 -15.72 75.14 -51.49
N ALA A 181 -15.75 74.96 -52.81
CA ALA A 181 -16.01 73.67 -53.42
C ALA A 181 -14.91 72.64 -53.14
N ALA A 182 -13.64 73.06 -53.18
CA ALA A 182 -12.50 72.22 -52.83
C ALA A 182 -12.51 71.82 -51.34
N THR A 183 -12.85 72.76 -50.46
CA THR A 183 -12.96 72.51 -49.01
C THR A 183 -14.13 71.56 -48.70
N LEU A 184 -15.27 71.73 -49.37
CA LEU A 184 -16.41 70.81 -49.24
C LEU A 184 -16.07 69.40 -49.76
N GLY A 185 -15.32 69.31 -50.86
CA GLY A 185 -14.83 68.04 -51.41
C GLY A 185 -13.90 67.31 -50.43
N PHE A 186 -12.97 68.04 -49.81
CA PHE A 186 -12.07 67.50 -48.79
C PHE A 186 -12.83 67.02 -47.55
N LEU A 187 -13.76 67.82 -47.02
CA LEU A 187 -14.57 67.46 -45.87
C LEU A 187 -15.47 66.25 -46.16
N THR A 188 -16.05 66.17 -47.35
CA THR A 188 -16.89 65.02 -47.76
C THR A 188 -16.05 63.75 -47.87
N ALA A 189 -14.84 63.84 -48.42
CA ALA A 189 -13.91 62.70 -48.49
C ALA A 189 -13.44 62.25 -47.10
N ALA A 190 -13.06 63.20 -46.24
CA ALA A 190 -12.64 62.91 -44.86
C ALA A 190 -13.78 62.28 -44.04
N LEU A 191 -14.99 62.83 -44.12
CA LEU A 191 -16.18 62.28 -43.46
C LEU A 191 -16.55 60.89 -44.01
N GLY A 192 -16.41 60.66 -45.31
CA GLY A 192 -16.60 59.35 -45.93
C GLY A 192 -15.59 58.32 -45.44
N GLN A 193 -14.33 58.70 -45.29
CA GLN A 193 -13.28 57.84 -44.75
C GLN A 193 -13.48 57.55 -43.26
N THR A 194 -13.80 58.55 -42.44
CA THR A 194 -14.11 58.36 -41.01
C THR A 194 -15.35 57.49 -40.81
N ALA A 195 -16.37 57.61 -41.66
CA ALA A 195 -17.53 56.73 -41.62
C ALA A 195 -17.15 55.27 -41.93
N ALA A 196 -16.31 55.04 -42.95
CA ALA A 196 -15.81 53.70 -43.28
C ALA A 196 -14.96 53.09 -42.16
N GLU A 197 -14.07 53.89 -41.55
CA GLU A 197 -13.26 53.46 -40.39
C GLU A 197 -14.12 53.13 -39.17
N ARG A 198 -15.16 53.94 -38.90
CA ARG A 198 -16.14 53.67 -37.85
C ARG A 198 -16.86 52.35 -38.09
N ASP A 199 -17.32 52.10 -39.31
CA ASP A 199 -18.07 50.89 -39.65
C ASP A 199 -17.18 49.64 -39.50
N ALA A 200 -15.93 49.70 -39.97
CA ALA A 200 -14.94 48.64 -39.76
C ALA A 200 -14.64 48.41 -38.28
N MET A 201 -14.53 49.48 -37.48
CA MET A 201 -14.32 49.36 -36.03
C MET A 201 -15.53 48.76 -35.32
N SER A 202 -16.75 49.09 -35.76
CA SER A 202 -17.98 48.50 -35.23
C SER A 202 -18.02 46.99 -35.49
N GLU A 203 -17.62 46.55 -36.68
CA GLU A 203 -17.54 45.12 -37.02
C GLU A 203 -16.50 44.37 -36.17
N ILE A 204 -15.33 44.97 -35.96
CA ILE A 204 -14.29 44.41 -35.08
C ILE A 204 -14.78 44.32 -33.64
N ALA A 205 -15.46 45.36 -33.14
CA ALA A 205 -16.01 45.40 -31.79
C ALA A 205 -17.09 44.33 -31.57
N ASP A 206 -17.97 44.14 -32.56
CA ASP A 206 -18.99 43.10 -32.53
C ASP A 206 -18.37 41.69 -32.56
N GLY A 207 -17.32 41.49 -33.37
CA GLY A 207 -16.56 40.23 -33.42
C GLY A 207 -15.86 39.92 -32.09
N ALA A 208 -15.15 40.88 -31.51
CA ALA A 208 -14.47 40.73 -30.23
C ALA A 208 -15.45 40.45 -29.07
N LYS A 209 -16.65 41.04 -29.13
CA LYS A 209 -17.71 40.78 -28.15
C LYS A 209 -18.22 39.34 -28.26
N SER A 210 -18.46 38.85 -29.47
CA SER A 210 -18.87 37.45 -29.69
C SER A 210 -17.83 36.47 -29.15
N GLU A 211 -16.54 36.73 -29.41
CA GLU A 211 -15.45 35.87 -28.92
C GLU A 211 -15.34 35.90 -27.39
N ALA A 212 -15.56 37.07 -26.77
CA ALA A 212 -15.61 37.18 -25.31
C ALA A 212 -16.79 36.42 -24.69
N ASP A 213 -17.96 36.45 -25.34
CA ASP A 213 -19.15 35.71 -24.91
C ASP A 213 -18.92 34.19 -25.02
N ASP A 214 -18.29 33.72 -26.11
CA ASP A 214 -17.92 32.32 -26.32
C ASP A 214 -16.90 31.84 -25.26
N LEU A 215 -15.86 32.64 -25.00
CA LEU A 215 -14.85 32.32 -23.98
C LEU A 215 -15.48 32.28 -22.57
N ALA A 216 -16.40 33.21 -22.27
CA ALA A 216 -17.12 33.22 -21.00
C ALA A 216 -17.97 31.95 -20.83
N TYR A 217 -18.59 31.47 -21.92
CA TYR A 217 -19.31 30.20 -21.93
C TYR A 217 -18.39 29.01 -21.71
N GLU A 218 -17.22 28.95 -22.37
CA GLU A 218 -16.24 27.89 -22.16
C GLU A 218 -15.70 27.84 -20.73
N ILE A 219 -15.37 29.00 -20.15
CA ILE A 219 -14.91 29.10 -18.75
C ILE A 219 -15.98 28.55 -17.80
N LYS A 220 -17.25 28.89 -18.03
CA LYS A 220 -18.36 28.37 -17.23
C LYS A 220 -18.49 26.85 -17.37
N LEU A 221 -18.41 26.33 -18.59
CA LEU A 221 -18.47 24.89 -18.85
C LEU A 221 -17.30 24.13 -18.20
N MET A 222 -16.10 24.70 -18.24
CA MET A 222 -14.93 24.13 -17.56
C MET A 222 -15.12 24.11 -16.03
N ALA A 223 -15.67 25.19 -15.44
CA ALA A 223 -15.96 25.25 -14.01
C ALA A 223 -17.00 24.21 -13.58
N GLU A 224 -18.07 24.03 -14.36
CA GLU A 224 -19.09 22.99 -14.12
C GLU A 224 -18.48 21.58 -14.17
N ARG A 225 -17.67 21.28 -15.21
CA ARG A 225 -16.96 19.99 -15.32
C ARG A 225 -16.00 19.74 -14.16
N GLN A 226 -15.25 20.76 -13.74
CA GLN A 226 -14.33 20.65 -12.61
C GLN A 226 -15.08 20.34 -11.31
N ASN A 227 -16.22 21.00 -11.08
CA ASN A 227 -17.05 20.75 -9.92
C ASN A 227 -17.60 19.31 -9.89
N ASP A 228 -18.04 18.80 -11.05
CA ASP A 228 -18.49 17.42 -11.20
C ASP A 228 -17.38 16.41 -10.89
N ILE A 229 -16.16 16.67 -11.37
CA ILE A 229 -14.98 15.82 -11.11
C ILE A 229 -14.70 15.77 -9.61
N PHE A 230 -14.61 16.92 -8.95
CA PHE A 230 -14.33 16.98 -7.52
C PHE A 230 -15.41 16.27 -6.70
N THR A 231 -16.69 16.49 -7.04
CA THR A 231 -17.81 15.83 -6.33
C THR A 231 -17.71 14.31 -6.44
N ARG A 232 -17.40 13.79 -7.63
CA ARG A 232 -17.21 12.33 -7.84
C ARG A 232 -16.02 11.79 -7.06
N LEU A 233 -14.93 12.55 -6.96
CA LEU A 233 -13.74 12.15 -6.20
C LEU A 233 -14.03 12.13 -4.69
N GLU A 234 -14.68 13.18 -4.17
CA GLU A 234 -15.10 13.26 -2.77
C GLU A 234 -16.03 12.09 -2.39
N GLU A 235 -17.00 11.79 -3.26
CA GLU A 235 -17.92 10.67 -3.08
C GLU A 235 -17.19 9.32 -3.15
N ALA A 236 -16.30 9.13 -4.14
CA ALA A 236 -15.53 7.88 -4.29
C ALA A 236 -14.62 7.61 -3.08
N VAL A 237 -13.95 8.65 -2.56
CA VAL A 237 -13.11 8.56 -1.35
C VAL A 237 -13.97 8.18 -0.14
N THR A 238 -15.11 8.87 0.05
CA THR A 238 -16.02 8.61 1.17
C THR A 238 -16.59 7.19 1.13
N ILE A 239 -17.11 6.76 -0.03
CA ILE A 239 -17.64 5.40 -0.25
C ILE A 239 -16.58 4.33 0.02
N SER A 240 -15.33 4.59 -0.33
CA SER A 240 -14.23 3.64 -0.12
C SER A 240 -13.79 3.56 1.34
N MET A 241 -13.88 4.67 2.09
CA MET A 241 -13.41 4.75 3.48
C MET A 241 -14.44 4.30 4.51
N GLU A 242 -15.72 4.55 4.29
CA GLU A 242 -16.78 4.24 5.27
C GLU A 242 -16.83 2.74 5.67
N PRO A 243 -16.70 1.76 4.75
CA PRO A 243 -16.63 0.35 5.12
C PRO A 243 -15.41 0.01 5.97
N LEU A 244 -14.26 0.64 5.69
CA LEU A 244 -13.01 0.42 6.43
C LEU A 244 -13.13 0.93 7.88
N ASP A 245 -13.71 2.12 8.06
CA ASP A 245 -13.98 2.69 9.38
C ASP A 245 -14.91 1.78 10.21
N LYS A 246 -16.02 1.34 9.62
CA LYS A 246 -16.95 0.39 10.26
C LYS A 246 -16.29 -0.93 10.63
N MET A 247 -15.41 -1.45 9.79
CA MET A 247 -14.68 -2.69 10.05
C MET A 247 -13.76 -2.58 11.26
N PHE A 248 -12.92 -1.53 11.31
CA PHE A 248 -12.02 -1.36 12.45
C PHE A 248 -12.78 -1.15 13.76
N LYS A 249 -13.85 -0.34 13.75
CA LYS A 249 -14.76 -0.18 14.90
C LYS A 249 -15.40 -1.50 15.31
N ALA A 250 -15.87 -2.30 14.35
CA ALA A 250 -16.42 -3.63 14.62
C ALA A 250 -15.38 -4.62 15.18
N ALA A 251 -14.11 -4.46 14.83
CA ALA A 251 -12.98 -5.20 15.41
C ALA A 251 -12.61 -4.73 16.84
N GLY A 252 -13.23 -3.65 17.33
CA GLY A 252 -12.91 -3.03 18.61
C GLY A 252 -11.66 -2.16 18.59
N LEU A 253 -11.25 -1.69 17.40
CA LEU A 253 -10.10 -0.82 17.21
C LEU A 253 -10.57 0.59 16.82
N ASP A 254 -9.92 1.62 17.35
CA ASP A 254 -10.18 3.00 16.94
C ASP A 254 -9.42 3.30 15.63
N PRO A 255 -10.12 3.63 14.53
CA PRO A 255 -9.52 3.95 13.24
C PRO A 255 -8.49 5.09 13.31
N ASP A 256 -8.74 6.14 14.10
CA ASP A 256 -7.87 7.30 14.18
C ASP A 256 -6.57 6.96 14.94
N ASP A 257 -6.67 6.17 16.01
CA ASP A 257 -5.50 5.66 16.74
C ASP A 257 -4.65 4.71 15.88
N LEU A 258 -5.28 3.89 15.03
CA LEU A 258 -4.57 3.03 14.09
C LEU A 258 -3.80 3.86 13.06
N ILE A 259 -4.47 4.83 12.43
CA ILE A 259 -3.86 5.71 11.43
C ILE A 259 -2.68 6.47 12.04
N SER A 260 -2.83 7.04 13.24
CA SER A 260 -1.75 7.78 13.90
C SER A 260 -0.55 6.89 14.25
N GLN A 261 -0.79 5.60 14.59
CA GLN A 261 0.28 4.63 14.82
C GLN A 261 0.98 4.24 13.52
N VAL A 262 0.24 4.01 12.44
CA VAL A 262 0.84 3.77 11.11
C VAL A 262 1.68 4.96 10.70
N GLN A 263 1.15 6.18 10.82
CA GLN A 263 1.84 7.41 10.44
C GLN A 263 3.15 7.62 11.22
N ARG A 264 3.16 7.32 12.53
CA ARG A 264 4.39 7.35 13.35
C ARG A 264 5.43 6.31 12.90
N GLY A 265 4.99 5.11 12.52
CA GLY A 265 5.86 4.06 12.01
C GLY A 265 6.32 4.30 10.56
N TYR A 266 5.51 5.02 9.78
CA TYR A 266 5.76 5.42 8.40
C TYR A 266 6.55 6.72 8.37
N SER A 267 7.73 6.72 8.98
CA SER A 267 8.72 7.80 8.83
C SER A 267 9.56 7.62 7.56
N GLY A 268 8.90 7.24 6.46
CA GLY A 268 9.51 7.23 5.14
C GLY A 268 9.80 8.67 4.74
N GLN A 269 11.10 8.99 4.65
CA GLN A 269 11.65 10.29 4.29
C GLN A 269 11.27 10.64 2.84
N GLY A 270 10.03 11.08 2.63
CA GLY A 270 9.50 11.54 1.35
C GLY A 270 9.36 13.05 1.35
N GLY A 271 10.48 13.75 1.14
CA GLY A 271 10.51 15.20 0.88
C GLY A 271 10.11 16.09 2.05
N PRO A 272 10.38 17.41 1.96
CA PRO A 272 9.86 18.36 2.94
C PRO A 272 8.34 18.25 2.99
N LEU A 273 7.76 18.41 4.17
CA LEU A 273 6.33 18.70 4.41
C LEU A 273 5.96 20.08 3.82
N GLY A 274 6.36 20.36 2.59
CA GLY A 274 5.73 21.37 1.78
C GLY A 274 4.37 20.84 1.34
N PRO A 275 3.39 21.72 1.09
CA PRO A 275 2.18 21.31 0.40
C PRO A 275 2.58 20.45 -0.82
N LEU A 276 1.86 19.36 -1.06
CA LEU A 276 2.08 18.44 -2.20
C LEU A 276 1.94 19.13 -3.57
N MET A 277 1.77 20.46 -3.59
CA MET A 277 1.72 21.31 -4.76
C MET A 277 2.62 22.54 -4.56
N PRO A 278 3.25 23.05 -5.64
CA PRO A 278 3.45 24.49 -5.72
C PRO A 278 2.07 25.13 -5.51
N ALA A 279 1.98 26.22 -4.73
CA ALA A 279 0.71 26.92 -4.52
C ALA A 279 -0.08 26.93 -5.82
N LEU A 280 -1.27 26.30 -5.82
CA LEU A 280 -2.18 26.34 -6.95
C LEU A 280 -2.22 27.79 -7.43
N PRO A 281 -2.10 28.05 -8.74
CA PRO A 281 -2.05 29.42 -9.25
C PRO A 281 -3.18 30.20 -8.60
N ALA A 282 -2.94 31.45 -8.19
CA ALA A 282 -3.88 32.28 -7.43
C ALA A 282 -5.26 32.50 -8.13
N THR A 283 -5.41 31.94 -9.32
CA THR A 283 -6.62 31.84 -10.15
C THR A 283 -7.53 30.65 -9.80
N VAL A 284 -7.04 29.65 -9.04
CA VAL A 284 -7.89 28.60 -8.46
C VAL A 284 -8.57 29.23 -7.24
N GLY A 285 -9.90 29.29 -7.27
CA GLY A 285 -10.66 29.83 -6.15
C GLY A 285 -10.26 29.13 -4.85
N LYS A 286 -10.26 29.86 -3.72
CA LYS A 286 -9.92 29.29 -2.40
C LYS A 286 -10.70 28.01 -2.11
N GLU A 287 -11.96 27.95 -2.54
CA GLU A 287 -12.84 26.79 -2.40
C GLU A 287 -12.29 25.55 -3.11
N ASP A 288 -11.85 25.66 -4.36
CA ASP A 288 -11.30 24.53 -5.12
C ASP A 288 -9.97 24.03 -4.53
N ALA A 289 -9.16 24.93 -3.98
CA ALA A 289 -7.93 24.56 -3.29
C ALA A 289 -8.20 23.76 -2.01
N GLU A 290 -9.16 24.20 -1.19
CA GLU A 290 -9.58 23.49 0.03
C GLU A 290 -10.17 22.11 -0.31
N ARG A 291 -10.98 22.00 -1.37
CA ARG A 291 -11.52 20.73 -1.83
C ARG A 291 -10.43 19.76 -2.31
N ALA A 292 -9.49 20.25 -3.10
CA ALA A 292 -8.36 19.44 -3.56
C ALA A 292 -7.52 18.94 -2.39
N GLU A 293 -7.28 19.78 -1.37
CA GLU A 293 -6.60 19.38 -0.15
C GLU A 293 -7.36 18.27 0.60
N ASN A 294 -8.67 18.43 0.79
CA ASN A 294 -9.50 17.41 1.46
C ASN A 294 -9.48 16.07 0.73
N ILE A 295 -9.55 16.07 -0.61
CA ILE A 295 -9.46 14.85 -1.41
C ILE A 295 -8.09 14.19 -1.23
N LEU A 296 -7.00 14.97 -1.28
CA LEU A 296 -5.65 14.44 -1.09
C LEU A 296 -5.46 13.84 0.30
N GLN A 297 -5.94 14.53 1.35
CA GLN A 297 -5.94 14.01 2.71
C GLN A 297 -6.74 12.70 2.81
N GLY A 298 -7.89 12.61 2.14
CA GLY A 298 -8.70 11.40 2.05
C GLY A 298 -7.98 10.24 1.34
N LEU A 299 -7.28 10.51 0.24
CA LEU A 299 -6.48 9.53 -0.49
C LEU A 299 -5.28 9.03 0.33
N ASP A 300 -4.59 9.93 1.04
CA ASP A 300 -3.52 9.55 1.97
C ASP A 300 -4.06 8.67 3.10
N ARG A 301 -5.18 9.07 3.70
CA ARG A 301 -5.87 8.28 4.73
C ARG A 301 -6.28 6.90 4.22
N MET A 302 -6.70 6.77 2.96
CA MET A 302 -7.00 5.48 2.32
C MET A 302 -5.75 4.60 2.22
N ASN A 303 -4.60 5.15 1.86
CA ASN A 303 -3.33 4.41 1.85
C ASN A 303 -2.92 3.96 3.26
N LEU A 304 -3.12 4.81 4.28
CA LEU A 304 -2.88 4.44 5.69
C LEU A 304 -3.82 3.32 6.15
N TYR A 305 -5.09 3.35 5.75
CA TYR A 305 -6.01 2.24 6.04
C TYR A 305 -5.58 0.92 5.39
N ARG A 306 -5.10 0.95 4.15
CA ARG A 306 -4.56 -0.25 3.48
C ARG A 306 -3.42 -0.87 4.29
N ILE A 307 -2.48 -0.06 4.76
CA ILE A 307 -1.37 -0.51 5.61
C ILE A 307 -1.90 -1.07 6.94
N ALA A 308 -2.88 -0.42 7.57
CA ALA A 308 -3.49 -0.91 8.81
C ALA A 308 -4.19 -2.27 8.62
N VAL A 309 -4.84 -2.50 7.47
CA VAL A 309 -5.48 -3.77 7.12
C VAL A 309 -4.48 -4.91 7.01
N GLU A 310 -3.30 -4.67 6.43
CA GLU A 310 -2.25 -5.69 6.28
C GLU A 310 -1.67 -6.12 7.65
N LYS A 311 -1.64 -5.16 8.59
CA LYS A 311 -1.08 -5.33 9.95
C LYS A 311 -2.08 -5.77 11.02
N THR A 312 -3.37 -5.86 10.67
CA THR A 312 -4.45 -6.28 11.59
C THR A 312 -4.90 -7.71 11.27
N PRO A 313 -5.09 -8.61 12.25
CA PRO A 313 -5.36 -10.03 12.03
C PRO A 313 -6.80 -10.32 11.58
N LEU A 314 -7.13 -9.80 10.40
CA LEU A 314 -8.46 -9.83 9.77
C LEU A 314 -8.67 -11.08 8.90
N ALA A 315 -7.60 -11.76 8.49
CA ALA A 315 -7.68 -12.97 7.68
C ALA A 315 -7.98 -14.23 8.50
N LEU A 316 -8.54 -15.24 7.83
CA LEU A 316 -8.61 -16.59 8.38
C LEU A 316 -7.23 -17.26 8.35
N PRO A 317 -6.84 -17.99 9.42
CA PRO A 317 -5.53 -18.67 9.49
C PRO A 317 -5.47 -19.97 8.65
N LEU A 318 -6.59 -20.38 8.04
CA LEU A 318 -6.73 -21.61 7.26
C LEU A 318 -7.37 -21.30 5.91
N LYS A 319 -6.77 -21.81 4.82
CA LYS A 319 -7.32 -21.75 3.45
C LYS A 319 -8.05 -23.03 3.05
N THR A 320 -7.85 -24.12 3.78
CA THR A 320 -8.53 -25.41 3.57
C THR A 320 -9.89 -25.44 4.24
N ALA A 321 -10.76 -26.38 3.86
CA ALA A 321 -12.00 -26.63 4.60
C ALA A 321 -11.73 -26.92 6.08
N PHE A 322 -12.51 -26.29 6.95
CA PHE A 322 -12.43 -26.48 8.40
C PHE A 322 -13.82 -26.42 9.01
N ARG A 323 -13.98 -26.99 10.21
CA ARG A 323 -15.19 -26.89 11.02
C ARG A 323 -14.85 -26.10 12.29
N TYR A 324 -15.63 -25.07 12.55
CA TYR A 324 -15.59 -24.40 13.85
C TYR A 324 -16.10 -25.37 14.93
N THR A 325 -15.22 -25.77 15.84
CA THR A 325 -15.57 -26.72 16.90
C THR A 325 -15.83 -26.05 18.23
N SER A 326 -15.21 -24.90 18.49
CA SER A 326 -15.23 -24.30 19.81
C SER A 326 -14.87 -22.80 19.76
N GLY A 327 -15.65 -21.93 20.43
CA GLY A 327 -15.44 -20.46 20.47
C GLY A 327 -14.76 -19.84 21.69
N PHE A 328 -14.42 -18.55 21.61
CA PHE A 328 -13.91 -17.82 22.76
C PHE A 328 -14.92 -17.74 23.93
N GLY A 329 -14.46 -17.89 25.18
CA GLY A 329 -15.29 -17.67 26.38
C GLY A 329 -15.18 -18.73 27.49
N ARG A 330 -15.88 -18.53 28.62
CA ARG A 330 -15.85 -19.45 29.77
C ARG A 330 -16.57 -20.78 29.48
N ARG A 331 -15.93 -21.89 29.86
CA ARG A 331 -16.48 -23.25 29.77
C ARG A 331 -16.02 -24.10 30.94
N TRP A 332 -16.96 -24.79 31.55
CA TRP A 332 -16.68 -25.77 32.61
C TRP A 332 -15.77 -25.19 33.71
N GLY A 333 -16.00 -23.91 34.04
CA GLY A 333 -15.22 -23.16 35.03
C GLY A 333 -13.90 -22.55 34.54
N ARG A 334 -13.42 -22.86 33.33
CA ARG A 334 -12.15 -22.34 32.76
C ARG A 334 -12.38 -21.42 31.56
N MET A 335 -11.51 -20.45 31.35
CA MET A 335 -11.57 -19.56 30.18
C MET A 335 -10.95 -20.25 28.96
N HIS A 336 -11.66 -20.26 27.84
CA HIS A 336 -11.11 -20.59 26.53
C HIS A 336 -10.66 -19.29 25.85
N GLU A 337 -9.36 -19.09 25.77
CA GLU A 337 -8.72 -17.82 25.36
C GLU A 337 -8.69 -17.63 23.82
N GLY A 338 -9.15 -18.63 23.07
CA GLY A 338 -9.13 -18.63 21.62
C GLY A 338 -10.35 -19.25 20.97
N THR A 339 -10.19 -19.67 19.73
CA THR A 339 -11.18 -20.39 18.93
C THR A 339 -10.54 -21.62 18.30
N ASP A 340 -11.25 -22.74 18.31
CA ASP A 340 -10.78 -24.00 17.78
C ASP A 340 -11.40 -24.26 16.40
N LEU A 341 -10.52 -24.51 15.43
CA LEU A 341 -10.84 -24.78 14.04
C LEU A 341 -10.34 -26.19 13.68
N ALA A 342 -11.26 -27.16 13.61
CA ALA A 342 -10.92 -28.53 13.26
C ALA A 342 -10.74 -28.71 11.75
N GLY A 343 -9.74 -29.48 11.37
CA GLY A 343 -9.40 -29.78 9.98
C GLY A 343 -8.55 -31.04 9.87
N SER A 344 -8.01 -31.30 8.69
CA SER A 344 -7.13 -32.43 8.45
C SER A 344 -5.76 -32.22 9.08
N TYR A 345 -5.13 -33.33 9.51
CA TYR A 345 -3.77 -33.28 10.04
C TYR A 345 -2.80 -32.81 8.95
N GLY A 346 -1.89 -31.92 9.28
CA GLY A 346 -0.94 -31.35 8.33
C GLY A 346 -1.50 -30.20 7.48
N SER A 347 -2.78 -29.80 7.65
CA SER A 347 -3.35 -28.65 6.94
C SER A 347 -2.49 -27.39 7.13
N PRO A 348 -2.20 -26.62 6.08
CA PRO A 348 -1.34 -25.45 6.17
C PRO A 348 -2.02 -24.34 6.99
N ILE A 349 -1.27 -23.78 7.94
CA ILE A 349 -1.65 -22.65 8.78
C ILE A 349 -0.91 -21.40 8.28
N TYR A 350 -1.62 -20.29 8.20
CA TYR A 350 -1.13 -19.03 7.67
C TYR A 350 -1.18 -17.89 8.70
N ALA A 351 -0.22 -16.97 8.61
CA ALA A 351 -0.22 -15.72 9.36
C ALA A 351 -1.43 -14.87 8.95
N THR A 352 -2.13 -14.29 9.93
CA THR A 352 -3.37 -13.53 9.69
C THR A 352 -3.13 -12.03 9.50
N ALA A 353 -1.91 -11.57 9.80
CA ALA A 353 -1.41 -10.21 9.63
C ALA A 353 0.12 -10.19 9.53
N ASP A 354 0.66 -9.09 9.05
CA ASP A 354 2.10 -8.80 9.06
C ASP A 354 2.63 -8.71 10.49
N GLY A 355 3.81 -9.27 10.74
CA GLY A 355 4.40 -9.21 12.08
C GLY A 355 5.75 -9.90 12.20
N VAL A 356 6.19 -10.05 13.45
CA VAL A 356 7.44 -10.71 13.83
C VAL A 356 7.13 -11.88 14.74
N VAL A 357 7.69 -13.05 14.44
CA VAL A 357 7.55 -14.24 15.28
C VAL A 357 8.28 -14.02 16.61
N THR A 358 7.55 -14.04 17.71
CA THR A 358 8.11 -13.90 19.08
C THR A 358 8.31 -15.23 19.77
N HIS A 359 7.57 -16.27 19.36
CA HIS A 359 7.72 -17.63 19.86
C HIS A 359 7.50 -18.64 18.73
N SER A 360 8.33 -19.69 18.69
CA SER A 360 8.15 -20.85 17.81
C SER A 360 8.75 -22.07 18.49
N GLY A 361 7.90 -22.95 19.01
CA GLY A 361 8.36 -24.13 19.73
C GLY A 361 7.31 -24.70 20.68
N TRP A 362 7.73 -25.63 21.53
CA TRP A 362 6.84 -26.28 22.48
C TRP A 362 6.49 -25.34 23.65
N GLU A 363 5.20 -25.22 23.95
CA GLU A 363 4.64 -24.47 25.07
C GLU A 363 3.68 -25.35 25.87
N SER A 364 3.73 -25.28 27.19
CA SER A 364 2.91 -26.13 28.05
C SER A 364 1.42 -25.89 27.81
N GLY A 365 0.65 -26.96 27.61
CA GLY A 365 -0.77 -26.90 27.28
C GLY A 365 -1.06 -26.64 25.80
N TYR A 366 -0.32 -25.76 25.11
CA TYR A 366 -0.50 -25.47 23.69
C TYR A 366 0.17 -26.49 22.76
N GLY A 367 1.20 -27.21 23.21
CA GLY A 367 2.00 -28.06 22.34
C GLY A 367 2.92 -27.22 21.48
N ASN A 368 3.07 -27.55 20.20
CA ASN A 368 3.79 -26.67 19.29
C ASN A 368 2.97 -25.41 19.05
N LEU A 369 3.57 -24.27 19.37
CA LEU A 369 2.98 -22.95 19.35
C LEU A 369 3.83 -22.03 18.48
N VAL A 370 3.16 -21.23 17.65
CA VAL A 370 3.74 -20.03 17.06
C VAL A 370 3.00 -18.82 17.63
N THR A 371 3.76 -17.81 18.07
CA THR A 371 3.23 -16.51 18.47
C THR A 371 3.81 -15.45 17.56
N ILE A 372 2.94 -14.62 16.98
CA ILE A 372 3.33 -13.51 16.10
C ILE A 372 2.89 -12.21 16.77
N LYS A 373 3.85 -11.31 16.97
CA LYS A 373 3.57 -9.95 17.40
C LYS A 373 3.35 -9.08 16.18
N HIS A 374 2.23 -8.39 16.16
CA HIS A 374 1.83 -7.43 15.13
C HIS A 374 1.95 -6.01 15.68
N ASP A 375 1.61 -5.03 14.84
CA ASP A 375 1.48 -3.64 15.27
C ASP A 375 0.20 -3.44 16.11
N PHE A 376 0.02 -2.23 16.62
CA PHE A 376 -1.18 -1.82 17.39
C PHE A 376 -1.40 -2.62 18.69
N GLY A 377 -0.32 -3.19 19.24
CA GLY A 377 -0.39 -4.03 20.44
C GLY A 377 -1.08 -5.37 20.21
N LEU A 378 -1.22 -5.80 18.95
CA LEU A 378 -1.88 -7.04 18.57
C LEU A 378 -0.88 -8.21 18.58
N GLU A 379 -1.36 -9.37 19.03
CA GLU A 379 -0.61 -10.63 19.00
C GLU A 379 -1.55 -11.76 18.56
N THR A 380 -1.04 -12.69 17.77
CA THR A 380 -1.77 -13.91 17.40
C THR A 380 -1.01 -15.16 17.85
N ARG A 381 -1.77 -16.19 18.23
CA ARG A 381 -1.23 -17.48 18.68
C ARG A 381 -1.85 -18.63 17.89
N TYR A 382 -0.99 -19.57 17.52
CA TYR A 382 -1.34 -20.75 16.72
C TYR A 382 -0.89 -22.01 17.46
N GLY A 383 -1.80 -22.64 18.18
CA GLY A 383 -1.53 -23.79 19.03
C GLY A 383 -1.82 -25.15 18.38
N HIS A 384 -1.42 -26.20 19.08
CA HIS A 384 -1.61 -27.61 18.73
C HIS A 384 -1.00 -28.04 17.38
N MET A 385 0.00 -27.30 16.89
CA MET A 385 0.59 -27.53 15.58
C MET A 385 1.32 -28.88 15.52
N SER A 386 1.37 -29.51 14.35
CA SER A 386 2.22 -30.69 14.13
C SER A 386 3.66 -30.31 13.86
N ARG A 387 3.86 -29.18 13.16
CA ARG A 387 5.17 -28.64 12.78
C ARG A 387 5.10 -27.12 12.69
N THR A 388 6.12 -26.45 13.23
CA THR A 388 6.37 -25.02 12.97
C THR A 388 7.29 -24.87 11.76
N ARG A 389 7.09 -23.83 10.94
CA ARG A 389 7.88 -23.56 9.71
C ARG A 389 8.62 -22.23 9.77
N VAL A 390 8.55 -21.57 10.92
CA VAL A 390 9.13 -20.25 11.15
C VAL A 390 9.96 -20.26 12.42
N SER A 391 10.92 -19.34 12.50
CA SER A 391 11.82 -19.19 13.65
C SER A 391 11.59 -17.87 14.38
N VAL A 392 11.96 -17.81 15.66
CA VAL A 392 11.89 -16.57 16.45
C VAL A 392 12.70 -15.47 15.77
N GLY A 393 12.13 -14.26 15.69
CA GLY A 393 12.71 -13.11 15.00
C GLY A 393 12.39 -13.02 13.50
N GLN A 394 11.81 -14.07 12.90
CA GLN A 394 11.42 -14.04 11.50
C GLN A 394 10.26 -13.04 11.27
N LYS A 395 10.41 -12.18 10.26
CA LYS A 395 9.31 -11.35 9.74
C LYS A 395 8.42 -12.22 8.86
N VAL A 396 7.11 -12.10 9.04
CA VAL A 396 6.10 -12.82 8.27
C VAL A 396 5.05 -11.85 7.78
N SER A 397 4.59 -12.05 6.57
CA SER A 397 3.51 -11.27 5.95
C SER A 397 2.18 -12.00 6.06
N ARG A 398 1.09 -11.24 5.99
CA ARG A 398 -0.27 -11.79 5.95
C ARG A 398 -0.39 -12.81 4.83
N GLY A 399 -0.79 -14.03 5.19
CA GLY A 399 -0.96 -15.14 4.24
C GLY A 399 0.27 -16.03 4.06
N ASP A 400 1.38 -15.76 4.74
CA ASP A 400 2.55 -16.65 4.79
C ASP A 400 2.24 -17.93 5.55
N ARG A 401 2.73 -19.07 5.06
CA ARG A 401 2.56 -20.35 5.74
C ARG A 401 3.53 -20.45 6.92
N ILE A 402 2.99 -20.49 8.13
CA ILE A 402 3.78 -20.50 9.37
C ILE A 402 3.93 -21.89 9.99
N GLY A 403 3.12 -22.85 9.56
CA GLY A 403 3.24 -24.24 9.97
C GLY A 403 2.04 -25.08 9.58
N ASP A 404 1.88 -26.20 10.27
CA ASP A 404 0.94 -27.26 9.88
C ASP A 404 0.07 -27.68 11.08
N MET A 405 -1.23 -27.88 10.82
CA MET A 405 -2.20 -28.30 11.83
C MET A 405 -1.83 -29.66 12.43
N GLY A 406 -2.10 -29.83 13.72
CA GLY A 406 -1.77 -31.07 14.43
C GLY A 406 -2.72 -31.36 15.57
N ASN A 407 -2.20 -32.09 16.55
CA ASN A 407 -2.90 -32.51 17.76
C ASN A 407 -1.91 -32.57 18.95
N THR A 408 -0.94 -31.65 19.00
CA THR A 408 0.10 -31.65 20.05
C THR A 408 -0.37 -30.91 21.29
N GLY A 409 0.31 -31.12 22.43
CA GLY A 409 -0.07 -30.48 23.70
C GLY A 409 -1.38 -31.04 24.26
N ARG A 410 -2.16 -30.19 24.93
CA ARG A 410 -3.44 -30.58 25.53
C ARG A 410 -4.58 -30.43 24.53
N SER A 411 -4.63 -31.35 23.58
CA SER A 411 -5.65 -31.41 22.53
C SER A 411 -6.36 -32.77 22.50
N THR A 412 -7.66 -32.79 22.19
CA THR A 412 -8.49 -34.01 22.13
C THR A 412 -8.72 -34.53 20.72
N GLY A 413 -8.24 -33.83 19.69
CA GLY A 413 -8.36 -34.20 18.28
C GLY A 413 -7.73 -33.14 17.37
N THR A 414 -7.51 -33.46 16.09
CA THR A 414 -6.82 -32.55 15.17
C THR A 414 -7.58 -31.23 14.97
N HIS A 415 -6.99 -30.13 15.44
CA HIS A 415 -7.52 -28.78 15.26
C HIS A 415 -6.41 -27.74 15.40
N LEU A 416 -6.71 -26.52 14.94
CA LEU A 416 -5.94 -25.32 15.26
C LEU A 416 -6.63 -24.59 16.41
N HIS A 417 -5.89 -24.33 17.49
CA HIS A 417 -6.29 -23.35 18.50
C HIS A 417 -5.73 -21.98 18.10
N TYR A 418 -6.61 -21.02 17.83
CA TYR A 418 -6.25 -19.68 17.36
C TYR A 418 -6.67 -18.62 18.37
N GLU A 419 -5.73 -17.77 18.79
CA GLU A 419 -6.01 -16.61 19.65
C GLU A 419 -5.66 -15.30 18.94
N VAL A 420 -6.41 -14.26 19.28
CA VAL A 420 -6.06 -12.86 19.05
C VAL A 420 -5.98 -12.20 20.41
N ARG A 421 -4.90 -11.44 20.64
CA ARG A 421 -4.65 -10.72 21.89
C ARG A 421 -4.45 -9.24 21.59
N VAL A 422 -5.04 -8.38 22.42
CA VAL A 422 -4.86 -6.92 22.36
C VAL A 422 -4.20 -6.48 23.66
N ASN A 423 -3.01 -5.90 23.56
CA ASN A 423 -2.21 -5.47 24.71
C ASN A 423 -2.02 -6.60 25.74
N GLY A 424 -1.81 -7.83 25.25
CA GLY A 424 -1.61 -9.03 26.06
C GLY A 424 -2.89 -9.72 26.54
N ASN A 425 -4.07 -9.09 26.42
CA ASN A 425 -5.34 -9.68 26.84
C ASN A 425 -6.00 -10.46 25.70
N PRO A 426 -6.44 -11.71 25.92
CA PRO A 426 -7.11 -12.50 24.88
C PRO A 426 -8.51 -11.95 24.60
N VAL A 427 -8.82 -11.79 23.32
CA VAL A 427 -10.11 -11.29 22.82
C VAL A 427 -10.72 -12.31 21.86
N ASN A 428 -12.01 -12.18 21.57
CA ASN A 428 -12.68 -13.10 20.66
C ASN A 428 -12.12 -12.96 19.22
N PRO A 429 -11.42 -13.97 18.67
CA PRO A 429 -10.84 -13.89 17.32
C PRO A 429 -11.89 -13.72 16.23
N MET A 430 -13.10 -14.22 16.47
CA MET A 430 -14.20 -14.12 15.50
C MET A 430 -14.68 -12.69 15.30
N THR A 431 -14.44 -11.77 16.23
CA THR A 431 -14.77 -10.35 16.07
C THR A 431 -13.98 -9.74 14.91
N PHE A 432 -12.68 -10.04 14.83
CA PHE A 432 -11.79 -9.56 13.75
C PHE A 432 -12.14 -10.21 12.40
N ILE A 433 -12.31 -11.53 12.39
CA ILE A 433 -12.62 -12.28 11.17
C ILE A 433 -13.98 -11.85 10.58
N LYS A 434 -14.99 -11.60 11.42
CA LYS A 434 -16.32 -11.16 10.95
C LYS A 434 -16.31 -9.71 10.47
N ALA A 435 -15.55 -8.84 11.13
CA ALA A 435 -15.40 -7.45 10.69
C ALA A 435 -14.87 -7.39 9.24
N ALA A 436 -13.86 -8.21 8.93
CA ALA A 436 -13.25 -8.26 7.60
C ALA A 436 -14.20 -8.69 6.47
N LYS A 437 -15.14 -9.61 6.74
CA LYS A 437 -16.09 -10.14 5.75
C LYS A 437 -17.04 -9.10 5.17
N ASN A 438 -17.22 -7.97 5.85
CA ASN A 438 -18.14 -6.92 5.43
C ASN A 438 -17.44 -5.86 4.56
N VAL A 439 -16.16 -6.05 4.25
CA VAL A 439 -15.32 -5.13 3.48
C VAL A 439 -14.66 -5.81 2.27
N PHE A 440 -14.23 -7.06 2.42
CA PHE A 440 -13.48 -7.81 1.40
C PHE A 440 -14.28 -8.95 0.77
#